data_AF-K0CBE2-F1
#
_entry.id   AF-K0CBE2-F1
#
_cell.length_a   1.000
_cell.length_b   1.000
_cell.length_c   1.000
_cell.angle_alpha   90.00
_cell.angle_beta   90.00
_cell.angle_gamma   90.00
#
_symmetry.space_group_name_H-M   'P 1'
#
loop_
_entity.id
_entity.type
_entity.pdbx_description
1 polymer ?
#
loop_
_entity_poly.entity_id
_entity_poly.type
_entity_poly.pdbx_seq_one_letter_code
_entity_poly.pdbx_strand_id
1 'polypeptide(L)'
;MIMKNMKKALIMAIGGAALMGAAGAQAASISQVGSNPFTFVGSTVLNQTGLPSITCTLSLTGNVTSGGGAVTVDVTSGSVSGGFGCSAVELEFPWTATTTTAAAAGEDTAVTFDGVIVYTTLFGKQYCGSSSGNSVDAVFNNGSVALNAAASQFSFNTNVGSNCTVNGTLTGQNFPTQDVDLLP
;
A
#
# COMPACT_ATOMS: atom_id res chain seq x y z
N MET A 1 21.64 -65.47 14.57
CA MET A 1 21.30 -66.26 13.37
C MET A 1 20.08 -65.61 12.71
N ILE A 2 20.05 -65.62 11.37
CA ILE A 2 19.03 -65.11 10.44
C ILE A 2 19.18 -63.65 9.99
N MET A 3 19.53 -63.55 8.71
CA MET A 3 19.71 -62.37 7.85
C MET A 3 18.38 -61.68 7.47
N LYS A 4 18.56 -60.58 6.70
CA LYS A 4 17.84 -60.19 5.47
C LYS A 4 16.75 -59.11 5.63
N ASN A 5 17.07 -57.89 5.22
CA ASN A 5 16.79 -57.38 3.86
C ASN A 5 16.81 -55.84 3.83
N MET A 6 17.76 -55.27 3.09
CA MET A 6 17.54 -53.99 2.40
C MET A 6 16.41 -54.18 1.37
N LYS A 7 15.48 -53.22 1.25
CA LYS A 7 14.84 -52.85 -0.03
C LYS A 7 13.81 -51.72 0.13
N LYS A 8 14.04 -50.67 -0.67
CA LYS A 8 13.07 -49.88 -1.44
C LYS A 8 12.42 -48.67 -0.76
N ALA A 9 12.97 -47.52 -1.15
CA ALA A 9 12.28 -46.32 -1.61
C ALA A 9 10.75 -46.47 -1.70
N LEU A 10 10.06 -45.64 -0.93
CA LEU A 10 8.67 -45.31 -1.15
C LEU A 10 8.61 -43.83 -1.55
N ILE A 11 8.85 -43.60 -2.84
CA ILE A 11 8.30 -42.45 -3.54
C ILE A 11 6.80 -42.75 -3.70
N MET A 12 5.94 -42.08 -2.94
CA MET A 12 4.55 -41.87 -3.32
C MET A 12 4.47 -40.42 -3.81
N ALA A 13 4.58 -40.18 -5.12
CA ALA A 13 3.46 -40.21 -6.07
C ALA A 13 2.34 -39.24 -5.67
N ILE A 14 2.51 -38.02 -6.20
CA ILE A 14 1.50 -37.08 -6.70
C ILE A 14 0.11 -37.72 -6.88
N GLY A 15 -0.94 -37.09 -6.32
CA GLY A 15 -2.30 -37.28 -6.83
C GLY A 15 -3.44 -37.00 -5.84
N GLY A 16 -4.09 -35.83 -6.01
CA GLY A 16 -5.48 -35.54 -5.58
C GLY A 16 -5.65 -35.23 -4.08
N ALA A 17 -6.36 -34.18 -3.66
CA ALA A 17 -7.53 -33.56 -4.28
C ALA A 17 -7.44 -32.02 -4.23
N ALA A 18 -7.72 -31.40 -5.38
CA ALA A 18 -8.36 -30.10 -5.40
C ALA A 18 -9.81 -30.24 -4.90
N LEU A 19 -10.40 -29.11 -4.50
CA LEU A 19 -11.78 -28.88 -4.03
C LEU A 19 -12.07 -29.26 -2.58
N MET A 20 -12.05 -28.25 -1.70
CA MET A 20 -13.13 -27.88 -0.76
C MET A 20 -12.69 -26.56 -0.10
N GLY A 21 -13.13 -25.38 -0.49
CA GLY A 21 -14.08 -25.03 -1.53
C GLY A 21 -13.79 -23.61 -2.01
N ALA A 22 -14.32 -23.29 -3.18
CA ALA A 22 -14.66 -21.92 -3.50
C ALA A 22 -15.75 -21.49 -2.50
N ALA A 23 -15.36 -21.13 -1.28
CA ALA A 23 -16.10 -20.12 -0.55
C ALA A 23 -15.95 -18.89 -1.43
N GLY A 24 -17.05 -18.49 -2.06
CA GLY A 24 -17.04 -17.50 -3.13
C GLY A 24 -16.11 -16.35 -2.76
N ALA A 25 -15.27 -15.97 -3.72
CA ALA A 25 -14.73 -14.62 -3.75
C ALA A 25 -15.95 -13.70 -3.81
N GLN A 26 -16.52 -13.43 -2.64
CA GLN A 26 -17.19 -12.19 -2.36
C GLN A 26 -16.09 -11.20 -2.71
N ALA A 27 -16.20 -10.53 -3.85
CA ALA A 27 -15.42 -9.33 -4.06
C ALA A 27 -15.65 -8.53 -2.79
N ALA A 28 -14.62 -8.42 -1.95
CA ALA A 28 -14.72 -7.54 -0.81
C ALA A 28 -14.98 -6.19 -1.45
N SER A 29 -16.21 -5.71 -1.32
CA SER A 29 -16.50 -4.32 -1.56
C SER A 29 -15.50 -3.59 -0.69
N ILE A 30 -14.62 -2.80 -1.30
CA ILE A 30 -13.87 -1.82 -0.53
C ILE A 30 -14.94 -1.04 0.24
N SER A 31 -15.02 -1.20 1.56
CA SER A 31 -16.10 -0.56 2.33
C SER A 31 -15.93 0.96 2.37
N GLN A 32 -14.87 1.46 1.74
CA GLN A 32 -14.52 2.85 1.51
C GLN A 32 -14.48 3.23 0.02
N VAL A 33 -15.24 2.55 -0.87
CA VAL A 33 -15.50 3.12 -2.20
C VAL A 33 -16.52 4.24 -2.01
N GLY A 34 -16.03 5.46 -2.08
CA GLY A 34 -16.88 6.64 -2.11
C GLY A 34 -16.23 7.69 -3.00
N SER A 35 -17.04 8.50 -3.67
CA SER A 35 -16.57 9.65 -4.46
C SER A 35 -15.95 10.78 -3.62
N ASN A 36 -15.71 10.52 -2.33
CA ASN A 36 -15.14 11.48 -1.40
C ASN A 36 -13.63 11.20 -1.25
N PRO A 37 -12.78 12.22 -1.41
CA PRO A 37 -11.35 12.05 -1.24
C PRO A 37 -11.04 11.60 0.19
N PHE A 38 -10.19 10.58 0.28
CA PHE A 38 -9.75 9.97 1.52
C PHE A 38 -8.29 10.34 1.78
N THR A 39 -7.97 10.64 3.03
CA THR A 39 -6.62 11.06 3.43
C THR A 39 -5.94 9.98 4.24
N PHE A 40 -4.76 9.57 3.78
CA PHE A 40 -3.84 8.68 4.47
C PHE A 40 -2.72 9.52 5.09
N VAL A 41 -2.47 9.33 6.39
CA VAL A 41 -1.44 10.08 7.12
C VAL A 41 -0.55 9.13 7.89
N GLY A 42 0.76 9.39 7.90
CA GLY A 42 1.69 8.61 8.69
C GLY A 42 3.10 9.15 8.67
N SER A 43 3.96 8.56 9.48
CA SER A 43 5.38 8.91 9.49
C SER A 43 6.12 8.14 8.40
N THR A 44 6.92 8.85 7.62
CA THR A 44 7.80 8.29 6.60
C THR A 44 9.23 8.77 6.81
N VAL A 45 10.17 7.91 6.46
CA VAL A 45 11.60 8.19 6.42
C VAL A 45 12.02 8.25 4.96
N LEU A 46 12.49 9.42 4.53
CA LEU A 46 13.10 9.61 3.22
C LEU A 46 14.62 9.60 3.39
N ASN A 47 15.28 8.70 2.67
CA ASN A 47 16.74 8.69 2.55
C ASN A 47 17.11 9.02 1.11
N GLN A 48 17.96 10.02 0.92
CA GLN A 48 18.52 10.36 -0.38
C GLN A 48 20.03 10.22 -0.34
N THR A 49 20.62 9.57 -1.34
CA THR A 49 22.07 9.36 -1.41
C THR A 49 22.82 10.69 -1.32
N GLY A 50 23.72 10.80 -0.35
CA GLY A 50 24.52 12.00 -0.11
C GLY A 50 23.85 13.06 0.79
N LEU A 51 22.64 12.81 1.28
CA LEU A 51 21.92 13.66 2.23
C LEU A 51 21.59 12.90 3.53
N PRO A 52 21.42 13.59 4.67
CA PRO A 52 20.94 12.94 5.88
C PRO A 52 19.51 12.43 5.69
N SER A 53 19.22 11.29 6.30
CA SER A 53 17.86 10.77 6.44
C SER A 53 16.96 11.79 7.13
N ILE A 54 15.75 11.97 6.61
CA ILE A 54 14.74 12.84 7.22
C ILE A 54 13.47 12.04 7.52
N THR A 55 12.96 12.23 8.72
CA THR A 55 11.69 11.64 9.16
C THR A 55 10.62 12.71 9.14
N CYS A 56 9.60 12.49 8.32
CA CYS A 56 8.52 13.44 8.09
C CYS A 56 7.16 12.78 8.30
N THR A 57 6.14 13.61 8.52
CA THR A 57 4.76 13.19 8.41
C THR A 57 4.32 13.43 6.97
N LEU A 58 3.94 12.36 6.29
CA LEU A 58 3.38 12.38 4.95
C LEU A 58 1.85 12.27 5.05
N SER A 59 1.15 13.14 4.34
CA SER A 59 -0.29 13.09 4.15
C SER A 59 -0.58 12.99 2.66
N LEU A 60 -1.31 11.95 2.22
CA LEU A 60 -1.74 11.77 0.84
C LEU A 60 -3.25 11.74 0.78
N THR A 61 -3.84 12.52 -0.12
CA THR A 61 -5.28 12.60 -0.31
C THR A 61 -5.62 12.16 -1.72
N GLY A 62 -6.59 11.27 -1.84
CA GLY A 62 -6.94 10.67 -3.11
C GLY A 62 -8.27 9.95 -3.11
N ASN A 63 -8.65 9.39 -4.24
CA ASN A 63 -9.85 8.56 -4.37
C ASN A 63 -9.46 7.10 -4.56
N VAL A 64 -10.24 6.19 -3.98
CA VAL A 64 -10.11 4.75 -4.23
C VAL A 64 -11.34 4.30 -4.98
N THR A 65 -11.15 3.81 -6.20
CA THR A 65 -12.23 3.29 -7.05
C THR A 65 -12.03 1.79 -7.26
N SER A 66 -13.13 1.04 -7.28
CA SER A 66 -13.11 -0.39 -7.59
C SER A 66 -14.03 -0.67 -8.78
N GLY A 67 -13.54 -1.38 -9.78
CA GLY A 67 -14.34 -1.74 -10.96
C GLY A 67 -13.66 -2.82 -11.78
N GLY A 68 -14.45 -3.74 -12.35
CA GLY A 68 -13.93 -4.76 -13.27
C GLY A 68 -12.90 -5.74 -12.66
N GLY A 69 -12.87 -5.88 -11.33
CA GLY A 69 -11.89 -6.71 -10.61
C GLY A 69 -10.58 -6.01 -10.25
N ALA A 70 -10.43 -4.73 -10.63
CA ALA A 70 -9.28 -3.90 -10.29
C ALA A 70 -9.65 -2.84 -9.24
N VAL A 71 -8.62 -2.40 -8.52
CA VAL A 71 -8.70 -1.24 -7.62
C VAL A 71 -7.72 -0.20 -8.14
N THR A 72 -8.21 1.03 -8.29
CA THR A 72 -7.41 2.18 -8.70
C THR A 72 -7.39 3.20 -7.56
N VAL A 73 -6.21 3.68 -7.23
CA VAL A 73 -5.96 4.71 -6.22
C VAL A 73 -5.40 5.93 -6.93
N ASP A 74 -6.16 7.01 -6.95
CA ASP A 74 -5.75 8.28 -7.55
C ASP A 74 -5.39 9.27 -6.46
N VAL A 75 -4.10 9.56 -6.31
CA VAL A 75 -3.59 10.55 -5.35
C VAL A 75 -3.58 11.91 -6.04
N THR A 76 -4.44 12.81 -5.58
CA THR A 76 -4.66 14.13 -6.20
C THR A 76 -3.89 15.23 -5.49
N SER A 77 -3.56 15.03 -4.22
CA SER A 77 -2.80 15.99 -3.42
C SER A 77 -2.10 15.30 -2.25
N GLY A 78 -1.17 16.02 -1.64
CA GLY A 78 -0.50 15.57 -0.45
C GLY A 78 0.41 16.64 0.11
N SER A 79 0.94 16.39 1.30
CA SER A 79 1.83 17.31 1.99
C SER A 79 2.86 16.54 2.82
N VAL A 80 4.04 17.14 2.93
CA VAL A 80 5.11 16.68 3.82
C VAL A 80 5.26 17.72 4.93
N SER A 81 5.25 17.27 6.17
CA SER A 81 5.36 18.15 7.35
C SER A 81 6.26 17.51 8.39
N GLY A 82 6.69 18.29 9.38
CA GLY A 82 7.53 17.78 10.47
C GLY A 82 8.70 18.71 10.78
N GLY A 83 9.76 18.09 11.30
CA GLY A 83 10.98 18.79 11.72
C GLY A 83 11.86 19.26 10.56
N PHE A 84 13.10 19.57 10.91
CA PHE A 84 14.09 20.10 9.97
C PHE A 84 14.22 19.24 8.69
N GLY A 85 14.11 19.88 7.53
CA GLY A 85 14.23 19.25 6.21
C GLY A 85 12.90 18.81 5.58
N CYS A 86 11.84 18.60 6.36
CA CYS A 86 10.56 18.11 5.83
C CYS A 86 9.82 19.13 4.96
N SER A 87 9.88 20.42 5.33
CA SER A 87 9.29 21.50 4.54
C SER A 87 9.99 21.76 3.21
N ALA A 88 11.16 21.15 2.99
CA ALA A 88 11.90 21.25 1.74
C ALA A 88 11.60 20.07 0.80
N VAL A 89 10.85 19.06 1.25
CA VAL A 89 10.41 17.94 0.41
C VAL A 89 9.14 18.33 -0.30
N GLU A 90 9.17 18.24 -1.62
CA GLU A 90 8.07 18.61 -2.50
C GLU A 90 7.61 17.37 -3.29
N LEU A 91 6.30 17.32 -3.54
CA LEU A 91 5.61 16.25 -4.23
C LEU A 91 4.84 16.86 -5.41
N GLU A 92 4.95 16.28 -6.60
CA GLU A 92 4.14 16.71 -7.76
C GLU A 92 3.08 15.66 -8.07
N PHE A 93 1.82 16.09 -8.22
CA PHE A 93 0.64 15.25 -8.43
C PHE A 93 0.06 15.47 -9.84
N PRO A 94 -0.73 14.52 -10.39
CA PRO A 94 -1.30 13.34 -9.75
C PRO A 94 -0.39 12.10 -9.78
N TRP A 95 -0.64 11.17 -8.85
CA TRP A 95 -0.13 9.78 -8.93
C TRP A 95 -1.30 8.83 -9.07
N THR A 96 -1.09 7.72 -9.77
CA THR A 96 -2.10 6.66 -9.88
C THR A 96 -1.45 5.34 -9.53
N ALA A 97 -2.11 4.55 -8.69
CA ALA A 97 -1.78 3.15 -8.49
C ALA A 97 -2.93 2.26 -8.95
N THR A 98 -2.59 1.16 -9.60
CA THR A 98 -3.58 0.15 -10.01
C THR A 98 -3.15 -1.21 -9.50
N THR A 99 -4.11 -2.00 -9.01
CA THR A 99 -3.93 -3.43 -8.75
C THR A 99 -4.97 -4.24 -9.50
N THR A 100 -4.55 -5.37 -10.05
CA THR A 100 -5.36 -6.30 -10.85
C THR A 100 -6.10 -7.32 -9.99
N THR A 101 -5.88 -7.31 -8.68
CA THR A 101 -6.56 -8.16 -7.71
C THR A 101 -7.42 -7.30 -6.79
N ALA A 102 -8.68 -7.70 -6.58
CA ALA A 102 -9.52 -7.08 -5.57
C ALA A 102 -8.84 -7.17 -4.20
N ALA A 103 -8.63 -6.03 -3.54
CA ALA A 103 -8.07 -5.98 -2.19
C ALA A 103 -9.12 -6.48 -1.20
N ALA A 104 -9.02 -7.76 -0.82
CA ALA A 104 -9.89 -8.33 0.20
C ALA A 104 -9.71 -7.58 1.53
N ALA A 105 -10.78 -7.45 2.31
CA ALA A 105 -10.72 -6.82 3.62
C ALA A 105 -9.70 -7.58 4.50
N GLY A 106 -8.75 -6.85 5.06
CA GLY A 106 -7.69 -7.35 5.93
C GLY A 106 -6.49 -7.95 5.20
N GLU A 107 -6.53 -8.08 3.87
CA GLU A 107 -5.47 -8.71 3.09
C GLU A 107 -4.52 -7.68 2.48
N ASP A 108 -3.23 -8.02 2.49
CA ASP A 108 -2.18 -7.21 1.88
C ASP A 108 -2.17 -7.40 0.37
N THR A 109 -2.26 -6.29 -0.35
CA THR A 109 -2.28 -6.25 -1.80
C THR A 109 -1.14 -5.38 -2.31
N ALA A 110 -0.29 -5.93 -3.17
CA ALA A 110 0.75 -5.15 -3.83
C ALA A 110 0.12 -4.13 -4.80
N VAL A 111 0.60 -2.89 -4.72
CA VAL A 111 0.21 -1.78 -5.60
C VAL A 111 1.48 -1.05 -6.05
N THR A 112 1.45 -0.49 -7.25
CA THR A 112 2.55 0.35 -7.76
C THR A 112 1.96 1.70 -8.14
N PHE A 113 2.49 2.77 -7.54
CA PHE A 113 2.19 4.14 -7.92
C PHE A 113 3.07 4.55 -9.10
N ASP A 114 2.45 4.99 -10.19
CA ASP A 114 3.14 5.54 -11.35
C ASP A 114 3.08 7.07 -11.35
N GLY A 115 4.11 7.67 -11.95
CA GLY A 115 4.21 9.13 -12.08
C GLY A 115 4.70 9.83 -10.81
N VAL A 116 5.28 9.11 -9.85
CA VAL A 116 5.72 9.68 -8.58
C VAL A 116 6.94 10.58 -8.79
N ILE A 117 6.77 11.88 -8.56
CA ILE A 117 7.86 12.86 -8.58
C ILE A 117 8.02 13.39 -7.15
N VAL A 118 9.22 13.18 -6.61
CA VAL A 118 9.65 13.69 -5.31
C VAL A 118 10.96 14.42 -5.51
N TYR A 119 11.09 15.60 -4.91
CA TYR A 119 12.37 16.31 -4.86
C TYR A 119 12.53 17.05 -3.56
N THR A 120 13.78 17.32 -3.18
CA THR A 120 14.10 18.22 -2.09
C THR A 120 14.64 19.55 -2.63
N THR A 121 14.42 20.63 -1.90
CA THR A 121 14.99 21.97 -2.17
C THR A 121 16.05 22.39 -1.15
N LEU A 122 16.35 21.54 -0.15
CA LEU A 122 17.19 21.89 1.01
C LEU A 122 18.63 22.30 0.63
N PHE A 123 19.16 21.69 -0.44
CA PHE A 123 20.50 21.97 -1.00
C PHE A 123 20.43 22.22 -2.51
N GLY A 124 19.37 22.91 -2.95
CA GLY A 124 18.99 23.03 -4.36
C GLY A 124 18.00 21.94 -4.78
N LYS A 125 17.35 22.12 -5.94
CA LYS A 125 16.34 21.18 -6.46
C LYS A 125 17.01 19.86 -6.84
N GLN A 126 16.80 18.81 -6.05
CA GLN A 126 17.32 17.47 -6.31
C GLN A 126 16.18 16.45 -6.34
N TYR A 127 16.01 15.80 -7.50
CA TYR A 127 15.00 14.78 -7.68
C TYR A 127 15.42 13.45 -7.06
N CYS A 128 14.44 12.76 -6.49
CA CYS A 128 14.49 11.33 -6.27
C CYS A 128 14.22 10.64 -7.61
N GLY A 129 15.27 10.17 -8.26
CA GLY A 129 15.24 9.54 -9.57
C GLY A 129 15.05 10.53 -10.70
N SER A 130 14.00 10.29 -11.49
CA SER A 130 13.70 11.10 -12.67
C SER A 130 12.75 12.26 -12.34
N SER A 131 12.93 13.38 -13.04
CA SER A 131 11.96 14.48 -13.06
C SER A 131 10.72 14.20 -13.93
N SER A 132 10.69 13.07 -14.63
CA SER A 132 9.55 12.65 -15.46
C SER A 132 8.60 11.68 -14.76
N GLY A 133 8.82 11.41 -13.47
CA GLY A 133 8.08 10.42 -12.69
C GLY A 133 8.85 9.12 -12.51
N ASN A 134 8.53 8.44 -11.41
CA ASN A 134 9.06 7.13 -11.03
C ASN A 134 7.90 6.19 -10.71
N SER A 135 8.15 4.89 -10.82
CA SER A 135 7.26 3.87 -10.26
C SER A 135 7.69 3.56 -8.83
N VAL A 136 6.73 3.56 -7.90
CA VAL A 136 6.95 3.37 -6.47
C VAL A 136 6.02 2.29 -5.95
N ASP A 137 6.60 1.17 -5.53
CA ASP A 137 5.85 0.04 -4.97
C ASP A 137 5.39 0.30 -3.54
N ALA A 138 4.20 -0.16 -3.23
CA ALA A 138 3.64 -0.15 -1.89
C ALA A 138 2.77 -1.38 -1.64
N VAL A 139 2.43 -1.59 -0.38
CA VAL A 139 1.46 -2.59 0.06
C VAL A 139 0.22 -1.86 0.55
N PHE A 140 -0.92 -2.14 -0.05
CA PHE A 140 -2.23 -1.65 0.39
C PHE A 140 -2.93 -2.72 1.23
N ASN A 141 -3.42 -2.34 2.39
CA ASN A 141 -4.32 -3.15 3.20
C ASN A 141 -5.65 -2.40 3.33
N ASN A 142 -6.76 -3.05 2.98
CA ASN A 142 -8.08 -2.42 2.94
C ASN A 142 -8.77 -2.35 4.32
N GLY A 143 -8.03 -2.60 5.42
CA GLY A 143 -8.59 -2.61 6.76
C GLY A 143 -9.69 -3.67 6.91
N SER A 144 -10.52 -3.57 7.95
CA SER A 144 -11.68 -4.45 8.13
C SER A 144 -13.00 -3.66 8.19
N VAL A 145 -14.09 -4.32 7.80
CA VAL A 145 -15.44 -3.73 7.71
C VAL A 145 -16.20 -3.75 9.04
N ALA A 146 -15.61 -4.29 10.11
CA ALA A 146 -16.24 -4.35 11.42
C ALA A 146 -16.22 -2.98 12.14
N LEU A 147 -17.18 -2.75 13.04
CA LEU A 147 -17.18 -1.57 13.92
C LEU A 147 -15.88 -1.55 14.75
N ASN A 148 -15.20 -0.39 14.80
CA ASN A 148 -13.88 -0.21 15.42
C ASN A 148 -12.75 -1.07 14.81
N ALA A 149 -12.89 -1.48 13.55
CA ALA A 149 -11.88 -2.25 12.86
C ALA A 149 -10.66 -1.42 12.42
N ALA A 150 -9.58 -2.14 12.08
CA ALA A 150 -8.36 -1.59 11.52
C ALA A 150 -8.66 -0.74 10.28
N ALA A 151 -8.12 0.48 10.24
CA ALA A 151 -8.21 1.37 9.10
C ALA A 151 -7.39 0.85 7.90
N SER A 152 -7.78 1.28 6.71
CA SER A 152 -7.01 1.07 5.48
C SER A 152 -5.62 1.67 5.62
N GLN A 153 -4.61 1.03 5.03
CA GLN A 153 -3.21 1.42 5.19
C GLN A 153 -2.43 1.28 3.87
N PHE A 154 -1.47 2.17 3.67
CA PHE A 154 -0.40 2.00 2.68
C PHE A 154 0.94 1.88 3.39
N SER A 155 1.71 0.85 3.06
CA SER A 155 3.07 0.68 3.55
C SER A 155 4.07 0.78 2.41
N PHE A 156 5.06 1.63 2.60
CA PHE A 156 6.17 1.86 1.69
C PHE A 156 7.45 1.30 2.32
N ASN A 157 8.21 0.54 1.53
CA ASN A 157 9.56 0.10 1.85
C ASN A 157 10.27 -0.15 0.52
N THR A 158 10.51 0.93 -0.22
CA THR A 158 10.94 0.85 -1.61
C THR A 158 11.83 2.02 -2.01
N ASN A 159 12.42 1.90 -3.20
CA ASN A 159 13.18 2.97 -3.83
C ASN A 159 12.24 3.92 -4.57
N VAL A 160 12.54 5.21 -4.51
CA VAL A 160 11.98 6.23 -5.41
C VAL A 160 13.08 6.59 -6.40
N GLY A 161 13.02 5.97 -7.58
CA GLY A 161 14.09 6.07 -8.56
C GLY A 161 15.39 5.39 -8.09
N SER A 162 16.53 5.96 -8.49
CA SER A 162 17.85 5.32 -8.28
C SER A 162 18.61 5.83 -7.05
N ASN A 163 18.19 6.93 -6.42
CA ASN A 163 18.94 7.63 -5.38
C ASN A 163 18.14 7.97 -4.13
N CYS A 164 16.88 7.53 -4.03
CA CYS A 164 16.06 7.72 -2.82
C CYS A 164 15.40 6.41 -2.38
N THR A 165 15.17 6.29 -1.08
CA THR A 165 14.31 5.25 -0.48
C THR A 165 13.26 5.91 0.39
N VAL A 166 12.03 5.41 0.34
CA VAL A 166 10.95 5.83 1.24
C VAL A 166 10.46 4.65 2.05
N ASN A 167 10.37 4.85 3.36
CA ASN A 167 9.95 3.84 4.32
C ASN A 167 8.90 4.41 5.25
N GLY A 168 7.76 3.75 5.40
CA GLY A 168 6.75 4.18 6.37
C GLY A 168 5.37 3.65 6.04
N THR A 169 4.47 3.83 7.00
CA THR A 169 3.09 3.38 6.87
C THR A 169 2.18 4.59 7.04
N LEU A 170 1.26 4.76 6.10
CA LEU A 170 0.20 5.75 6.13
C LEU A 170 -1.10 5.05 6.49
N THR A 171 -1.81 5.59 7.45
CA THR A 171 -3.10 5.05 7.91
C THR A 171 -4.21 5.99 7.48
N GLY A 172 -5.27 5.39 6.98
CA GLY A 172 -6.50 6.09 6.66
C GLY A 172 -7.13 6.72 7.87
N GLN A 173 -7.50 7.99 7.76
CA GLN A 173 -8.33 8.63 8.78
C GLN A 173 -9.74 8.04 8.68
N ASN A 174 -10.13 7.20 9.63
CA ASN A 174 -11.49 6.67 9.74
C ASN A 174 -12.47 7.84 9.87
N PHE A 175 -13.50 7.89 9.03
CA PHE A 175 -14.69 8.64 9.43
C PHE A 175 -15.34 7.87 10.59
N PRO A 176 -15.84 8.55 11.64
CA PRO A 176 -16.79 7.91 12.53
C PRO A 176 -17.88 7.32 11.65
N THR A 177 -18.15 6.04 11.85
CA THR A 177 -19.34 5.36 11.33
C THR A 177 -20.49 6.35 11.43
N GLN A 178 -21.26 6.54 10.35
CA GLN A 178 -22.60 7.05 10.55
C GLN A 178 -23.19 6.20 11.66
N ASP A 179 -23.48 6.83 12.81
CA ASP A 179 -24.41 6.28 13.77
C ASP A 179 -25.64 5.95 12.94
N VAL A 180 -25.80 4.67 12.59
CA VAL A 180 -27.13 4.17 12.32
C VAL A 180 -27.77 4.23 13.69
N ASP A 181 -28.46 5.33 13.95
CA ASP A 181 -29.39 5.50 15.05
C ASP A 181 -30.40 4.35 14.91
N LEU A 182 -30.06 3.19 15.48
CA LEU A 182 -30.97 2.09 15.71
C LEU A 182 -31.69 2.44 17.02
N LEU A 183 -32.69 3.29 16.90
CA LEU A 183 -33.66 3.49 17.96
C LEU A 183 -35.09 3.23 17.45
N PRO A 184 -35.95 2.74 18.35
CA PRO A 184 -36.71 1.49 18.20
C PRO A 184 -38.05 1.58 17.47
#